data_AF-A0A519W5K3-F1
#
_entry.id   AF-A0A519W5K3-F1
#
_cell.length_a   1.000
_cell.length_b   1.000
_cell.length_c   1.000
_cell.angle_alpha   90.00
_cell.angle_beta   90.00
_cell.angle_gamma   90.00
#
_symmetry.space_group_name_H-M   'P 1'
#
loop_
_entity.id
_entity.type
_entity.pdbx_description
1 polymer ?
#
loop_
_entity_poly.entity_id
_entity_poly.type
_entity_poly.pdbx_seq_one_letter_code
_entity_poly.pdbx_strand_id
1 'polypeptide(L)'
;ILTFILIIAIFNIVGSLTMLVIDKVKDIAILSSLGASKKLIKRIFLLEGMMITMSGCVFGLLIGIGFYYVQHTFGLIKMGEGTLVNSYPIALKWKDFILVFITVGTFSFLASALSSNLSVKRIDQINQNI
;
A
#
# COMPACT_ATOMS: atom_id res chain seq x y z
N ILE A 1 -4.35 -4.65 25.80
CA ILE A 1 -4.29 -3.38 25.03
C ILE A 1 -3.78 -3.60 23.62
N LEU A 2 -2.58 -4.15 23.39
CA LEU A 2 -2.03 -4.37 22.05
C LEU A 2 -2.94 -5.26 21.17
N THR A 3 -3.48 -6.33 21.74
CA THR A 3 -4.45 -7.21 21.06
C THR A 3 -5.73 -6.48 20.65
N PHE A 4 -6.23 -5.56 21.49
CA PHE A 4 -7.44 -4.79 21.20
C PHE A 4 -7.22 -3.78 20.05
N ILE A 5 -6.06 -3.10 20.06
CA ILE A 5 -5.66 -2.20 18.97
C ILE A 5 -5.49 -2.97 17.65
N LEU A 6 -4.88 -4.16 17.72
CA LEU A 6 -4.68 -5.01 16.54
C LEU A 6 -6.01 -5.46 15.94
N ILE A 7 -6.98 -5.81 16.77
CA ILE A 7 -8.34 -6.15 16.31
C ILE A 7 -8.98 -4.95 15.59
N ILE A 8 -8.93 -3.74 16.17
CA ILE A 8 -9.47 -2.53 15.54
C ILE A 8 -8.81 -2.25 14.19
N ALA A 9 -7.48 -2.37 14.11
CA ALA A 9 -6.73 -2.15 12.89
C ALA A 9 -7.14 -3.14 11.77
N ILE A 10 -7.35 -4.42 12.11
CA ILE A 10 -7.79 -5.43 11.15
C ILE A 10 -9.19 -5.09 10.62
N PHE A 11 -10.14 -4.76 11.50
CA PHE A 11 -11.49 -4.38 11.05
C PHE A 11 -11.49 -3.15 10.14
N ASN A 12 -10.65 -2.16 10.45
CA ASN A 12 -10.53 -0.96 9.63
C ASN A 12 -9.98 -1.27 8.23
N ILE A 13 -8.93 -2.10 8.15
CA ILE A 13 -8.36 -2.55 6.87
C ILE A 13 -9.39 -3.34 6.06
N VAL A 14 -10.10 -4.28 6.68
CA VAL A 14 -11.13 -5.08 5.99
C VAL A 14 -12.26 -4.19 5.47
N GLY A 15 -12.74 -3.26 6.29
CA GLY A 15 -13.79 -2.31 5.88
C GLY A 15 -13.34 -1.42 4.71
N SER A 16 -12.14 -0.86 4.80
CA SER A 16 -11.57 -0.01 3.75
C SER A 16 -11.35 -0.77 2.44
N LEU A 17 -10.78 -1.98 2.49
CA LEU A 17 -10.57 -2.82 1.31
C LEU A 17 -11.90 -3.23 0.67
N THR A 18 -12.91 -3.55 1.48
CA THR A 18 -14.24 -3.93 0.98
C THR A 18 -14.90 -2.76 0.25
N MET A 19 -14.87 -1.56 0.85
CA MET A 19 -15.38 -0.34 0.21
C MET A 19 -14.63 -0.03 -1.09
N LEU A 20 -13.30 -0.10 -1.07
CA LEU A 20 -12.47 0.12 -2.26
C LEU A 20 -12.80 -0.85 -3.39
N VAL A 21 -13.03 -2.14 -3.09
CA VAL A 21 -13.42 -3.12 -4.10
C VAL A 21 -14.82 -2.83 -4.66
N ILE A 22 -15.79 -2.48 -3.82
CA ILE A 22 -17.17 -2.18 -4.25
C ILE A 22 -17.20 -0.97 -5.17
N ASP A 23 -16.51 0.11 -4.81
CA ASP A 23 -16.45 1.33 -5.62
C ASP A 23 -15.82 1.05 -6.98
N LYS A 24 -14.73 0.27 -7.00
CA LYS A 24 -14.04 -0.09 -8.25
C LYS A 24 -14.86 -1.01 -9.16
N VAL A 25 -15.70 -1.88 -8.63
CA VAL A 25 -16.57 -2.75 -9.47
C VAL A 25 -17.64 -1.93 -10.19
N LYS A 26 -18.22 -0.90 -9.56
CA LYS A 26 -19.21 -0.02 -10.20
C LYS A 26 -18.60 0.76 -11.38
N ASP A 27 -17.41 1.31 -11.19
CA ASP A 27 -16.71 2.06 -12.26
C ASP A 27 -16.40 1.18 -13.47
N ILE A 28 -15.98 -0.08 -13.24
CA ILE A 28 -15.74 -1.06 -14.34
C ILE A 28 -17.04 -1.39 -15.08
N ALA A 29 -18.14 -1.58 -14.36
CA ALA A 29 -19.42 -1.93 -14.96
C ALA A 29 -19.93 -0.81 -15.88
N ILE A 30 -19.78 0.45 -15.47
CA ILE A 30 -20.11 1.63 -16.29
C ILE A 30 -19.20 1.71 -17.53
N LEU A 31 -17.90 1.46 -17.38
CA LEU A 31 -16.99 1.47 -18.51
C LEU A 31 -17.30 0.34 -19.51
N SER A 32 -17.68 -0.84 -19.00
CA SER A 32 -18.04 -2.00 -19.81
C SER A 32 -19.35 -1.78 -20.58
N SER A 33 -20.34 -1.09 -20.00
CA SER A 33 -21.58 -0.75 -20.70
C SER A 33 -21.37 0.31 -21.78
N LEU A 34 -20.30 1.11 -21.69
CA LEU A 34 -19.83 2.02 -22.74
C LEU A 34 -19.00 1.33 -23.84
N GLY A 35 -18.83 0.01 -23.80
CA GLY A 35 -18.11 -0.75 -24.83
C GLY A 35 -16.59 -0.88 -24.59
N ALA A 36 -16.10 -0.60 -23.39
CA ALA A 36 -14.69 -0.77 -23.06
C ALA A 36 -14.25 -2.24 -23.17
N SER A 37 -13.25 -2.51 -24.02
CA SER A 37 -12.66 -3.85 -24.14
C SER A 37 -12.01 -4.31 -22.83
N LYS A 38 -11.98 -5.63 -22.58
CA LYS A 38 -11.31 -6.26 -21.41
C LYS A 38 -9.86 -5.77 -21.20
N LYS A 39 -9.18 -5.34 -22.27
CA LYS A 39 -7.82 -4.78 -22.26
C LYS A 39 -7.74 -3.40 -21.60
N LEU A 40 -8.78 -2.58 -21.76
CA LEU A 40 -8.86 -1.24 -21.15
C LEU A 40 -9.09 -1.36 -19.64
N ILE A 41 -10.00 -2.25 -19.22
CA ILE A 41 -10.25 -2.57 -17.80
C ILE A 41 -8.95 -3.04 -17.12
N LYS A 42 -8.21 -3.94 -17.79
CA LYS A 42 -6.90 -4.41 -17.32
C LYS A 42 -5.90 -3.28 -17.11
N ARG A 43 -5.86 -2.31 -18.05
CA ARG A 43 -4.93 -1.16 -18.01
C ARG A 43 -5.28 -0.15 -16.92
N ILE A 44 -6.57 0.10 -16.70
CA ILE A 44 -7.06 1.00 -15.65
C ILE A 44 -6.70 0.44 -14.28
N PHE A 45 -6.95 -0.85 -14.03
CA PHE A 45 -6.55 -1.50 -12.77
C PHE A 45 -5.06 -1.42 -12.50
N LEU A 46 -4.26 -1.63 -13.54
CA LEU A 46 -2.80 -1.59 -13.43
C LEU A 46 -2.30 -0.18 -13.09
N LEU A 47 -2.85 0.84 -13.76
CA LEU A 47 -2.54 2.25 -13.50
C LEU A 47 -3.00 2.70 -12.11
N GLU A 48 -4.21 2.34 -11.71
CA GLU A 48 -4.75 2.70 -10.40
C GLU A 48 -3.94 2.05 -9.26
N GLY A 49 -3.62 0.76 -9.38
CA GLY A 49 -2.78 0.05 -8.42
C GLY A 49 -1.38 0.65 -8.31
N MET A 50 -0.78 1.07 -9.44
CA MET A 50 0.49 1.80 -9.42
C MET A 50 0.36 3.16 -8.73
N MET A 51 -0.70 3.94 -9.00
CA MET A 51 -0.91 5.25 -8.39
C MET A 51 -1.09 5.17 -6.87
N ILE A 52 -1.87 4.20 -6.38
CA ILE A 52 -2.07 3.96 -4.95
C ILE A 52 -0.75 3.55 -4.27
N THR A 53 0.02 2.66 -4.90
CA THR A 53 1.31 2.23 -4.33
C THR A 53 2.32 3.38 -4.32
N MET A 54 2.40 4.14 -5.41
CA MET A 54 3.32 5.26 -5.53
C MET A 54 3.05 6.33 -4.46
N SER A 55 1.78 6.70 -4.29
CA SER A 55 1.36 7.64 -3.25
C SER A 55 1.65 7.10 -1.84
N GLY A 56 1.30 5.85 -1.56
CA GLY A 56 1.62 5.20 -0.28
C GLY A 56 3.12 5.15 0.03
N CYS A 57 3.95 4.86 -0.97
CA CYS A 57 5.41 4.84 -0.83
C CYS A 57 5.96 6.24 -0.52
N VAL A 58 5.48 7.28 -1.22
CA VAL A 58 5.86 8.66 -0.97
C VAL A 58 5.47 9.10 0.44
N PHE A 59 4.22 8.86 0.86
CA PHE A 59 3.77 9.21 2.21
C PHE A 59 4.52 8.42 3.29
N GLY A 60 4.76 7.12 3.09
CA GLY A 60 5.52 6.30 4.02
C GLY A 60 6.96 6.76 4.20
N LEU A 61 7.63 7.13 3.09
CA LEU A 61 8.98 7.70 3.13
C LEU A 61 9.03 9.05 3.83
N LEU A 62 8.08 9.94 3.54
CA LEU A 62 7.99 11.25 4.20
C LEU A 62 7.78 11.10 5.71
N ILE A 63 6.88 10.21 6.12
CA ILE A 63 6.64 9.92 7.54
C ILE A 63 7.88 9.30 8.19
N GLY A 64 8.55 8.35 7.53
CA GLY A 64 9.76 7.71 8.06
C GLY A 64 10.92 8.68 8.24
N ILE A 65 11.15 9.57 7.28
CA ILE A 65 12.16 10.64 7.38
C ILE A 65 11.76 11.66 8.45
N GLY A 66 10.47 12.01 8.55
CA GLY A 66 9.95 12.88 9.61
C GLY A 66 10.18 12.29 10.99
N PHE A 67 9.90 11.00 11.17
CA PHE A 67 10.18 10.27 12.40
C PHE A 67 11.68 10.29 12.74
N TYR A 68 12.54 10.03 11.75
CA TYR A 68 13.99 10.13 11.93
C TYR A 68 14.40 11.53 12.41
N TYR A 69 13.91 12.59 11.77
CA TYR A 69 14.26 13.97 12.11
C TYR A 69 13.80 14.35 13.53
N VAL A 70 12.58 13.96 13.89
CA VAL A 70 12.03 14.14 15.24
C VAL A 70 12.86 13.37 16.26
N GLN A 71 13.25 12.13 15.94
CA GLN A 71 14.02 11.29 16.84
C GLN A 71 15.47 11.77 17.02
N HIS A 72 16.08 12.31 15.97
CA HIS A 72 17.40 12.93 16.03
C HIS A 72 17.38 14.23 16.84
N THR A 73 16.33 15.05 16.70
CA THR A 73 16.22 16.36 17.37
C THR A 73 15.81 16.23 18.84
N PHE A 74 14.84 15.37 19.16
CA PHE A 74 14.30 15.24 20.52
C PHE A 74 14.93 14.11 21.33
N GLY A 75 15.63 13.16 20.71
CA GLY A 75 16.21 12.02 21.42
C GLY A 75 15.18 11.25 22.25
N LEU A 76 13.97 11.04 21.71
CA LEU A 76 12.80 10.47 22.42
C LEU A 76 13.03 9.07 23.00
N ILE A 77 13.99 8.31 22.44
CA ILE A 77 14.39 6.99 22.93
C ILE A 77 15.87 7.07 23.33
N LYS A 78 16.13 7.47 24.58
CA LYS A 78 17.46 7.37 25.20
C LYS A 78 17.60 5.97 25.79
N MET A 79 18.73 5.31 25.54
CA MET A 79 19.13 4.21 26.43
C MET A 79 19.35 4.81 27.82
N GLY A 80 18.88 4.13 28.86
CA GLY A 80 18.88 4.63 30.25
C GLY A 80 20.21 5.23 30.69
N GLU A 81 20.14 6.13 31.67
CA GLU A 81 21.26 6.88 32.23
C GLU A 81 22.45 5.95 32.54
N GLY A 82 23.57 6.11 31.82
CA GLY A 82 24.82 5.39 32.14
C GLY A 82 25.77 4.99 31.01
N THR A 83 25.46 5.26 29.73
CA THR A 83 26.42 4.98 28.63
C THR A 83 26.69 6.22 27.79
N LEU A 84 27.98 6.47 27.47
CA LEU A 84 28.50 7.62 26.71
C LEU A 84 28.11 7.60 25.21
N VAL A 85 26.95 7.05 24.87
CA VAL A 85 26.41 6.95 23.51
C VAL A 85 24.96 7.42 23.54
N ASN A 86 24.78 8.72 23.32
CA ASN A 86 23.56 9.49 23.59
C ASN A 86 22.42 9.33 22.56
N SER A 87 22.47 8.33 21.67
CA SER A 87 21.38 8.05 20.72
C SER A 87 21.53 6.64 20.17
N TYR A 88 20.41 5.91 20.02
CA TYR A 88 20.38 4.71 19.18
C TYR A 88 20.78 5.15 17.77
N PRO A 89 21.92 4.71 17.21
CA PRO A 89 22.42 5.25 15.95
C PRO A 89 21.55 4.72 14.82
N ILE A 90 20.45 5.43 14.54
CA ILE A 90 19.65 5.26 13.33
C ILE A 90 20.49 5.88 12.22
N ALA A 91 21.49 5.13 11.74
CA ALA A 91 22.28 5.53 10.60
C ALA A 91 21.40 5.40 9.37
N LEU A 92 20.93 6.52 8.82
CA LEU A 92 20.27 6.54 7.51
C LEU A 92 21.27 6.09 6.45
N LYS A 93 21.28 4.79 6.16
CA LYS A 93 22.04 4.22 5.07
C LYS A 93 21.21 4.41 3.81
N TRP A 94 21.74 5.13 2.83
CA TRP A 94 21.14 5.29 1.51
C TRP A 94 20.74 3.94 0.86
N LYS A 95 21.45 2.86 1.20
CA LYS A 95 21.12 1.50 0.78
C LYS A 95 19.74 1.03 1.25
N ASP A 96 19.30 1.41 2.44
CA ASP A 96 18.02 0.96 3.00
C ASP A 96 16.85 1.59 2.24
N PHE A 97 16.98 2.85 1.81
CA PHE A 97 15.99 3.50 0.95
C PHE A 97 15.84 2.79 -0.39
N ILE A 98 16.94 2.46 -1.05
CA ILE A 98 16.95 1.73 -2.32
C ILE A 98 16.34 0.33 -2.15
N LEU A 99 16.65 -0.36 -1.05
CA LEU A 99 16.13 -1.69 -0.77
C LEU A 99 14.61 -1.66 -0.51
N VAL A 100 14.13 -0.67 0.25
CA VAL A 100 12.69 -0.44 0.44
C VAL A 100 11.99 -0.13 -0.88
N PHE A 101 12.60 0.69 -1.74
CA PHE A 101 12.00 1.02 -3.04
C PHE A 101 11.87 -0.21 -3.95
N ILE A 102 12.90 -1.07 -3.98
CA ILE A 102 12.89 -2.31 -4.76
C ILE A 102 11.88 -3.32 -4.21
N THR A 103 11.85 -3.52 -2.89
CA THR A 103 10.94 -4.50 -2.25
C THR A 103 9.48 -4.07 -2.40
N VAL A 104 9.16 -2.79 -2.19
CA VAL A 104 7.80 -2.27 -2.40
C VAL A 104 7.43 -2.30 -3.88
N GLY A 105 8.34 -1.92 -4.78
CA GLY A 105 8.10 -1.97 -6.22
C GLY A 105 7.79 -3.38 -6.74
N THR A 106 8.55 -4.38 -6.28
CA THR A 106 8.34 -5.78 -6.65
C THR A 106 7.03 -6.34 -6.09
N PHE A 107 6.72 -6.10 -4.81
CA PHE A 107 5.43 -6.49 -4.22
C PHE A 107 4.24 -5.81 -4.89
N SER A 108 4.37 -4.53 -5.24
CA SER A 108 3.33 -3.78 -5.95
C SER A 108 3.11 -4.31 -7.37
N PHE A 109 4.19 -4.63 -8.09
CA PHE A 109 4.09 -5.25 -9.41
C PHE A 109 3.37 -6.61 -9.33
N LEU A 110 3.70 -7.43 -8.34
CA LEU A 110 3.03 -8.70 -8.05
C LEU A 110 1.55 -8.53 -7.70
N ALA A 111 1.23 -7.61 -6.80
CA ALA A 111 -0.15 -7.32 -6.39
C ALA A 111 -0.99 -6.79 -7.56
N SER A 112 -0.40 -5.91 -8.37
CA SER A 112 -1.05 -5.36 -9.57
C SER A 112 -1.25 -6.46 -10.63
N ALA A 113 -0.27 -7.34 -10.85
CA ALA A 113 -0.41 -8.50 -11.73
C ALA A 113 -1.48 -9.50 -11.25
N LEU A 114 -1.55 -9.75 -9.93
CA LEU A 114 -2.60 -10.57 -9.32
C LEU A 114 -3.99 -9.95 -9.51
N SER A 115 -4.16 -8.67 -9.16
CA SER A 115 -5.41 -7.93 -9.32
C SER A 115 -5.86 -7.92 -10.79
N SER A 116 -4.91 -7.71 -11.71
CA SER A 116 -5.13 -7.74 -13.15
C SER A 116 -5.68 -9.10 -13.65
N ASN A 117 -5.18 -10.21 -13.12
CA ASN A 117 -5.66 -11.55 -13.47
C ASN A 117 -6.98 -11.92 -12.77
N LEU A 118 -7.21 -11.44 -11.55
CA LEU A 118 -8.45 -11.64 -10.81
C LEU A 118 -9.62 -10.86 -11.42
N SER A 119 -9.38 -9.63 -11.88
CA SER A 119 -10.40 -8.81 -12.55
C SER A 119 -10.87 -9.43 -13.86
N VAL A 120 -9.99 -10.11 -14.60
CA VAL A 120 -10.38 -10.83 -15.84
C VAL A 120 -11.23 -12.06 -15.52
N LYS A 121 -10.86 -12.87 -14.52
CA LYS A 121 -11.64 -14.06 -14.12
C LYS A 121 -13.04 -13.71 -13.60
N ARG A 122 -13.19 -12.58 -12.90
CA ARG A 122 -14.48 -12.16 -12.33
C ARG A 122 -15.47 -11.67 -13.39
N ILE A 123 -14.96 -11.11 -14.48
CA ILE A 123 -15.77 -10.72 -15.66
C ILE A 123 -16.35 -11.94 -16.37
N ASP A 124 -15.61 -13.05 -16.45
CA ASP A 124 -16.12 -14.28 -17.05
C ASP A 124 -17.22 -14.95 -16.19
N GLN A 125 -17.22 -14.74 -14.87
CA GLN A 125 -18.25 -15.26 -13.95
C GLN A 125 -19.58 -14.49 -14.03
N ILE A 126 -19.55 -13.20 -14.37
CA ILE A 126 -20.77 -12.38 -14.53
C ILE A 126 -21.46 -12.72 -15.85
N ASN A 127 -20.70 -12.94 -16.93
CA ASN A 127 -21.26 -13.36 -18.23
C ASN A 127 -21.85 -14.78 -18.24
N GLN A 128 -21.62 -15.60 -17.21
CA GLN A 128 -22.28 -16.91 -17.06
C GLN A 128 -23.57 -16.87 -16.24
N ASN A 129 -23.88 -15.74 -15.60
CA ASN A 129 -25.12 -15.54 -14.83
C ASN A 129 -26.12 -14.60 -15.54
N ILE A 130 -25.88 -14.29 -16.82
CA ILE A 130 -26.76 -13.54 -17.72
C ILE A 130 -27.08 -14.49 -18.88
#